data_AF-F5Z9W6-F1
#
_entry.id   AF-F5Z9W6-F1
#
_cell.length_a   1.000
_cell.length_b   1.000
_cell.length_c   1.000
_cell.angle_alpha   90.00
_cell.angle_beta   90.00
_cell.angle_gamma   90.00
#
_symmetry.space_group_name_H-M   'P 1'
#
loop_
_entity.id
_entity.type
_entity.pdbx_description
1 polymer ?
#
loop_
_entity_poly.entity_id
_entity_poly.type
_entity_poly.pdbx_seq_one_letter_code
_entity_poly.pdbx_strand_id
1 'polypeptide(L)'
;MYKNGFTSLPIPTLALLFSSLLLSFSAVSQSDEDDELARMQAQLNAEVMSKPFLAEKPEEVDAYIKSMLDKGVKPKEYQGTNWRPGYTCRDLLRYNWREYRNCRYYHRYYGRYY
;
A
#
# COMPACT_ATOMS: atom_id res chain seq x y z
N MET A 1 -45.72 -11.76 -61.37
CA MET A 1 -44.55 -12.61 -61.10
C MET A 1 -43.33 -11.72 -60.93
N TYR A 2 -42.51 -12.03 -59.92
CA TYR A 2 -41.21 -11.51 -59.54
C TYR A 2 -41.06 -10.08 -58.97
N LYS A 3 -40.70 -10.10 -57.68
CA LYS A 3 -40.21 -9.06 -56.78
C LYS A 3 -38.95 -8.39 -57.36
N ASN A 4 -38.63 -7.19 -56.88
CA ASN A 4 -37.32 -6.84 -56.31
C ASN A 4 -37.36 -5.41 -55.75
N GLY A 5 -37.74 -5.30 -54.48
CA GLY A 5 -37.54 -4.08 -53.69
C GLY A 5 -36.07 -3.99 -53.33
N PHE A 6 -35.29 -3.23 -54.12
CA PHE A 6 -33.92 -2.88 -53.78
C PHE A 6 -33.96 -1.48 -53.16
N THR A 7 -34.17 -1.42 -51.85
CA THR A 7 -33.97 -0.19 -51.07
C THR A 7 -32.47 0.10 -51.05
N SER A 8 -32.04 1.10 -51.82
CA SER A 8 -30.68 1.62 -51.76
C SER A 8 -30.40 2.15 -50.35
N LEU A 9 -29.60 1.44 -49.56
CA LEU A 9 -29.11 1.93 -48.28
C LEU A 9 -28.20 3.13 -48.52
N PRO A 10 -28.35 4.24 -47.77
CA PRO A 10 -27.57 5.45 -47.98
C PRO A 10 -26.11 5.18 -47.62
N ILE A 11 -25.19 5.56 -48.52
CA ILE A 11 -23.71 5.51 -48.41
C ILE A 11 -23.14 5.73 -46.99
N PRO A 12 -23.64 6.66 -46.13
CA PRO A 12 -23.15 6.81 -44.74
C PRO A 12 -23.31 5.56 -43.85
N THR A 13 -24.28 4.68 -44.12
CA THR A 13 -24.49 3.45 -43.33
C THR A 13 -23.44 2.37 -43.61
N LEU A 14 -22.88 2.33 -44.82
CA LEU A 14 -21.81 1.41 -45.21
C LEU A 14 -20.46 1.84 -44.61
N ALA A 15 -20.22 3.15 -44.50
CA ALA A 15 -19.03 3.71 -43.86
C ALA A 15 -19.01 3.46 -42.33
N LEU A 16 -20.18 3.54 -41.67
CA LEU A 16 -20.32 3.24 -40.24
C LEU A 16 -20.05 1.76 -39.93
N LEU A 17 -20.49 0.84 -40.80
CA LEU A 17 -20.22 -0.60 -40.66
C LEU A 17 -18.75 -0.96 -40.92
N PHE A 18 -18.07 -0.22 -41.80
CA PHE A 18 -16.64 -0.42 -42.06
C PHE A 18 -15.77 0.12 -40.92
N SER A 19 -16.21 1.21 -40.27
CA SER A 19 -15.52 1.81 -39.13
C SER A 19 -15.57 0.92 -37.87
N SER A 20 -16.65 0.18 -37.64
CA SER A 20 -16.76 -0.80 -36.55
C SER A 20 -15.93 -2.07 -36.78
N LEU A 21 -15.66 -2.44 -38.03
CA LEU A 21 -14.79 -3.59 -38.35
C LEU A 21 -13.30 -3.30 -38.06
N LEU A 22 -12.85 -2.07 -38.31
CA LEU A 22 -11.45 -1.66 -38.10
C LEU A 22 -11.08 -1.50 -36.61
N LEU A 23 -12.06 -1.24 -35.74
CA LEU A 23 -11.88 -1.21 -34.28
C LEU A 23 -11.63 -2.59 -33.65
N SER A 24 -11.90 -3.68 -34.38
CA SER A 24 -11.76 -5.05 -33.86
C SER A 24 -10.36 -5.65 -34.06
N PHE A 25 -9.48 -5.02 -34.85
CA PHE A 25 -8.16 -5.59 -35.20
C PHE A 25 -7.05 -5.28 -34.16
N SER A 26 -7.27 -4.35 -33.24
CA SER A 26 -6.26 -3.95 -32.23
C SER A 26 -6.20 -4.86 -30.99
N ALA A 27 -7.02 -5.90 -30.90
CA ALA A 27 -7.18 -6.71 -29.68
C ALA A 27 -6.16 -7.86 -29.49
N VAL A 28 -5.18 -8.04 -30.38
CA VAL A 28 -4.39 -9.29 -30.44
C VAL A 28 -2.97 -9.21 -29.85
N SER A 29 -2.56 -8.06 -29.28
CA SER A 29 -1.20 -7.86 -28.72
C SER A 29 -1.18 -7.41 -27.25
N GLN A 30 -2.29 -7.53 -26.53
CA GLN A 30 -2.46 -7.01 -25.15
C GLN A 30 -2.18 -8.05 -24.05
N SER A 31 -2.14 -9.35 -24.38
CA SER A 31 -2.03 -10.42 -23.37
C SER A 31 -0.73 -10.41 -22.59
N ASP A 32 0.40 -10.13 -23.25
CA ASP A 32 1.73 -10.24 -22.63
C ASP A 32 1.99 -9.07 -21.66
N GLU A 33 1.47 -7.87 -21.99
CA GLU A 33 1.53 -6.69 -21.12
C GLU A 33 0.64 -6.85 -19.88
N ASP A 34 -0.56 -7.41 -20.06
CA ASP A 34 -1.49 -7.68 -18.95
C ASP A 34 -0.92 -8.71 -17.96
N ASP A 35 -0.22 -9.74 -18.45
CA ASP A 35 0.44 -10.74 -17.61
C ASP A 35 1.63 -10.16 -16.83
N GLU A 36 2.42 -9.27 -17.44
CA GLU A 36 3.49 -8.55 -16.75
C GLU A 36 2.95 -7.64 -15.64
N LEU A 37 1.90 -6.88 -15.94
CA LEU A 37 1.21 -6.02 -14.98
C LEU A 37 0.63 -6.82 -13.81
N ALA A 38 0.00 -7.97 -14.08
CA ALA A 38 -0.56 -8.85 -13.05
C ALA A 38 0.54 -9.40 -12.12
N ARG A 39 1.69 -9.78 -12.68
CA ARG A 39 2.85 -10.20 -11.89
C ARG A 39 3.40 -9.07 -11.03
N MET A 40 3.55 -7.87 -11.58
CA MET A 40 4.01 -6.72 -10.81
C MET A 40 3.06 -6.38 -9.66
N GLN A 41 1.75 -6.40 -9.91
CA GLN A 41 0.74 -6.18 -8.88
C GLN A 41 0.82 -7.23 -7.78
N ALA A 42 1.00 -8.50 -8.13
CA ALA A 42 1.16 -9.59 -7.16
C ALA A 42 2.41 -9.42 -6.29
N GLN A 43 3.53 -8.97 -6.88
CA GLN A 43 4.77 -8.70 -6.14
C GLN A 43 4.60 -7.53 -5.16
N LEU A 44 4.00 -6.43 -5.60
CA LEU A 44 3.73 -5.27 -4.74
C LEU A 44 2.77 -5.63 -3.59
N ASN A 45 1.72 -6.41 -3.89
CA ASN A 45 0.80 -6.92 -2.88
C ASN A 45 1.53 -7.83 -1.88
N ALA A 46 2.39 -8.73 -2.35
CA ALA A 46 3.18 -9.60 -1.48
C ALA A 46 4.13 -8.79 -0.58
N GLU A 47 4.78 -7.75 -1.10
CA GLU A 47 5.65 -6.87 -0.32
C GLU A 47 4.85 -6.14 0.77
N VAL A 48 3.69 -5.56 0.42
CA VAL A 48 2.82 -4.86 1.38
C VAL A 48 2.33 -5.81 2.47
N MET A 49 1.91 -7.02 2.09
CA MET A 49 1.40 -8.03 3.03
C MET A 49 2.51 -8.63 3.90
N SER A 50 3.76 -8.66 3.43
CA SER A 50 4.91 -9.14 4.19
C SER A 50 5.33 -8.20 5.34
N LYS A 51 4.90 -6.93 5.29
CA LYS A 51 5.24 -5.94 6.31
C LYS A 51 4.36 -6.15 7.55
N PRO A 52 4.94 -6.20 8.77
CA PRO A 52 4.15 -6.40 9.97
C PRO A 52 3.22 -5.19 10.20
N PHE A 53 1.91 -5.45 10.28
CA PHE A 53 0.94 -4.44 10.69
C PHE A 53 0.99 -4.27 12.21
N LEU A 54 1.87 -3.39 12.67
CA LEU A 54 2.02 -3.07 14.08
C LEU A 54 1.04 -1.98 14.46
N ALA A 55 -0.12 -2.39 15.00
CA ALA A 55 -1.08 -1.48 15.59
C ALA A 55 -0.55 -0.94 16.93
N GLU A 56 -0.86 0.32 17.22
CA GLU A 56 -0.57 0.88 18.53
C GLU A 56 -1.49 0.27 19.58
N LYS A 57 -0.92 -0.02 20.75
CA LYS A 57 -1.66 -0.47 21.92
C LYS A 57 -1.37 0.45 23.11
N PRO A 58 -2.07 1.60 23.20
CA PRO A 58 -1.77 2.64 24.20
C PRO A 58 -1.81 2.11 25.64
N GLU A 59 -2.80 1.29 25.97
CA GLU A 59 -2.96 0.73 27.32
C GLU A 59 -1.78 -0.16 27.74
N GLU A 60 -1.29 -1.03 26.84
CA GLU A 60 -0.12 -1.88 27.11
C GLU A 60 1.15 -1.03 27.31
N VAL A 61 1.28 0.06 26.56
CA VAL A 61 2.42 0.99 26.68
C VAL A 61 2.37 1.73 28.01
N ASP A 62 1.21 2.27 28.37
CA ASP A 62 1.02 3.02 29.61
C ASP A 62 1.20 2.12 30.84
N ALA A 63 0.70 0.88 30.79
CA ALA A 63 0.94 -0.11 31.84
C ALA A 63 2.42 -0.43 32.00
N TYR A 64 3.15 -0.61 30.88
CA TYR A 64 4.61 -0.81 30.92
C TYR A 64 5.32 0.39 31.53
N ILE A 65 5.03 1.61 31.05
CA ILE A 65 5.65 2.85 31.53
C ILE A 65 5.44 3.00 33.04
N LYS A 66 4.20 2.83 33.50
CA LYS A 66 3.87 2.88 34.93
C LYS A 66 4.71 1.87 35.72
N SER A 67 4.75 0.61 35.28
CA SER A 67 5.52 -0.43 35.98
C SER A 67 7.02 -0.13 36.06
N MET A 68 7.60 0.55 35.07
CA MET A 68 9.03 0.89 35.04
C MET A 68 9.35 2.10 35.91
N LEU A 69 8.44 3.09 35.93
CA LEU A 69 8.51 4.24 36.82
C LEU A 69 8.37 3.81 38.29
N ASP A 70 7.41 2.94 38.60
CA ASP A 70 7.19 2.41 39.95
C ASP A 70 8.42 1.64 40.47
N LYS A 71 9.17 0.99 39.57
CA LYS A 71 10.41 0.28 39.89
C LYS A 71 11.65 1.20 39.98
N GLY A 72 11.50 2.49 39.69
CA GLY A 72 12.62 3.45 39.67
C GLY A 72 13.71 3.11 38.64
N VAL A 73 13.38 2.31 37.62
CA VAL A 73 14.34 1.98 36.55
C VAL A 73 14.53 3.22 35.69
N LYS A 74 15.74 3.45 35.19
CA LYS A 74 15.99 4.52 34.20
C LYS A 74 15.93 3.94 32.79
N PRO A 75 15.23 4.57 31.84
CA PRO A 75 15.27 4.13 30.45
C PRO A 75 16.69 4.25 29.91
N LYS A 76 17.13 3.24 29.16
CA LYS A 76 18.42 3.25 28.49
C LYS A 76 18.36 4.12 27.23
N GLU A 77 19.50 4.71 26.88
CA GLU A 77 19.70 5.32 25.56
C GLU A 77 19.49 4.28 24.45
N TYR A 78 19.14 4.76 23.25
CA TYR A 78 18.90 3.89 22.12
C TYR A 78 20.18 3.20 21.65
N GLN A 79 20.11 1.89 21.41
CA GLN A 79 21.24 1.05 20.98
C GLN A 79 20.95 0.28 19.69
N GLY A 80 19.84 0.57 19.00
CA GLY A 80 19.47 -0.07 17.75
C GLY A 80 19.92 0.71 16.52
N THR A 81 19.39 0.33 15.35
CA THR A 81 19.74 0.93 14.04
C THR A 81 18.58 1.66 13.35
N ASN A 82 17.38 1.61 13.93
CA ASN A 82 16.16 2.16 13.32
C ASN A 82 15.91 3.63 13.66
N TRP A 83 16.52 4.17 14.73
CA TRP A 83 16.40 5.59 15.09
C TRP A 83 17.14 6.49 14.09
N ARG A 84 16.54 7.63 13.75
CA ARG A 84 17.14 8.66 12.89
C ARG A 84 16.82 10.06 13.41
N PRO A 85 17.68 11.06 13.16
CA PRO A 85 17.37 12.45 13.47
C PRO A 85 16.02 12.87 12.86
N GLY A 86 15.19 13.54 13.66
CA GLY A 86 13.84 13.97 13.28
C GLY A 86 12.73 12.94 13.51
N TYR A 87 13.05 11.72 13.96
CA TYR A 87 12.04 10.73 14.30
C TYR A 87 11.28 11.08 15.58
N THR A 88 10.05 10.60 15.63
CA THR A 88 9.25 10.48 16.85
C THR A 88 9.20 9.01 17.27
N CYS A 89 8.72 8.73 18.48
CA CYS A 89 8.53 7.33 18.90
C CYS A 89 7.62 6.55 17.95
N ARG A 90 6.62 7.20 17.34
CA ARG A 90 5.71 6.56 16.37
C ARG A 90 6.47 5.95 15.20
N ASP A 91 7.55 6.59 14.75
CA ASP A 91 8.31 6.12 13.60
C ASP A 91 8.98 4.77 13.84
N LEU A 92 9.33 4.47 15.10
CA LEU A 92 9.88 3.17 15.48
C LEU A 92 8.85 2.04 15.43
N LEU A 93 7.54 2.35 15.46
CA LEU A 93 6.48 1.33 15.47
C LEU A 93 6.47 0.50 14.19
N ARG A 94 6.91 1.06 13.06
CA ARG A 94 6.98 0.33 11.78
C ARG A 94 8.05 -0.76 11.76
N TYR A 95 9.04 -0.67 12.64
CA TYR A 95 10.18 -1.58 12.70
C TYR A 95 10.04 -2.57 13.85
N ASN A 96 9.69 -2.09 15.04
CA ASN A 96 9.72 -2.89 16.25
C ASN A 96 8.83 -2.31 17.35
N TRP A 97 7.85 -3.10 17.81
CA TRP A 97 6.99 -2.77 18.94
C TRP A 97 7.78 -2.40 20.22
N ARG A 98 8.84 -3.14 20.53
CA ARG A 98 9.67 -2.90 21.72
C ARG A 98 10.39 -1.58 21.64
N GLU A 99 10.93 -1.22 20.48
CA GLU A 99 11.62 0.07 20.29
C GLU A 99 10.65 1.23 20.43
N TYR A 100 9.47 1.14 19.81
CA TYR A 100 8.40 2.11 19.98
C TYR A 100 8.00 2.27 21.46
N ARG A 101 7.71 1.17 22.17
CA ARG A 101 7.32 1.21 23.59
C ARG A 101 8.43 1.77 24.48
N ASN A 102 9.68 1.39 24.23
CA ASN A 102 10.83 1.90 24.98
C ASN A 102 11.07 3.38 24.70
N CYS A 103 10.88 3.86 23.48
CA CYS A 103 10.95 5.28 23.16
C CYS A 103 9.86 6.06 23.88
N ARG A 104 8.62 5.54 23.91
CA ARG A 104 7.51 6.18 24.64
C ARG A 104 7.83 6.33 26.12
N TYR A 105 8.46 5.31 26.70
CA TYR A 105 8.96 5.38 28.06
C TYR A 105 10.09 6.40 28.23
N TYR A 106 11.09 6.38 27.34
CA TYR A 106 12.20 7.33 27.34
C TYR A 106 11.70 8.78 27.28
N HIS A 107 10.79 9.07 26.36
CA HIS A 107 10.16 10.39 26.20
C HIS A 107 9.36 10.80 27.42
N ARG A 108 8.61 9.88 28.05
CA ARG A 108 7.90 10.17 29.31
C ARG A 108 8.87 10.54 30.43
N TYR A 109 10.01 9.86 30.51
CA TYR A 109 10.99 10.05 31.60
C TYR A 109 11.85 11.31 31.39
N TYR A 110 12.36 11.55 30.18
CA TYR A 110 13.30 12.63 29.88
C TYR A 110 12.66 13.87 29.22
N GLY A 111 11.43 13.79 28.72
CA GLY A 111 10.77 14.88 28.00
C GLY A 111 11.30 15.15 26.60
N ARG A 112 12.16 14.26 26.07
CA ARG A 112 12.72 14.33 24.72
C ARG A 112 12.74 12.94 24.07
N TYR A 113 12.81 12.91 22.75
CA TYR A 113 13.13 11.67 22.04
C TYR A 113 14.62 11.33 22.18
N TYR A 114 15.03 10.14 21.70
CA TYR A 114 16.42 9.70 21.75
C TYR A 114 17.37 10.71 21.10
#